data_AF-A0A4U3CH80-F1
#
_entry.id   AF-A0A4U3CH80-F1
#
_cell.length_a   1.000
_cell.length_b   1.000
_cell.length_c   1.000
_cell.angle_alpha   90.00
_cell.angle_beta   90.00
_cell.angle_gamma   90.00
#
_symmetry.space_group_name_H-M   'P 1'
#
loop_
_entity.id
_entity.type
_entity.pdbx_description
1 polymer ?
#
loop_
_entity_poly.entity_id
_entity_poly.type
_entity_poly.pdbx_seq_one_letter_code
_entity_poly.pdbx_strand_id
1 'polypeptide(L)'
;MDRHCASCRKPLSSTSPRARFCNSTCRSRAHRAGGLAAVESSAQPVDLATRRAASAPAPAGIVAAVIAKLTEADRLDTWEGQAALDLAQQMADAPAATLSARAAANKELREAMALALKGVGAPTSSVQEIRDELARRRRERAQGAV
;
A
#
# COMPACT_ATOMS: atom_id res chain seq x y z
N MET A 1 8.49 45.73 12.98
CA MET A 1 8.31 44.29 13.27
C MET A 1 9.53 43.55 12.76
N ASP A 2 10.49 43.31 13.65
CA ASP A 2 11.75 42.68 13.27
C ASP A 2 11.54 41.17 13.10
N ARG A 3 11.77 40.69 11.89
CA ARG A 3 11.62 39.28 11.54
C ARG A 3 12.93 38.56 11.79
N HIS A 4 12.84 37.46 12.53
CA HIS A 4 13.99 36.67 12.94
C HIS A 4 14.00 35.30 12.23
N CYS A 5 15.19 34.75 12.02
CA CYS A 5 15.39 33.45 11.41
C CYS A 5 14.78 32.32 12.25
N ALA A 6 14.00 31.44 11.62
CA ALA A 6 13.35 30.32 12.30
C ALA A 6 14.32 29.28 12.91
N SER A 7 15.59 29.27 12.48
CA SER A 7 16.59 28.32 12.99
C SER A 7 17.54 28.93 14.03
N CYS A 8 18.05 30.14 13.80
CA CYS A 8 19.09 30.75 14.64
C CYS A 8 18.66 32.04 15.35
N ARG A 9 17.40 32.47 15.16
CA ARG A 9 16.81 33.68 15.74
C ARG A 9 17.55 35.00 15.46
N LYS A 10 18.49 35.03 14.51
CA LYS A 10 19.12 36.28 14.04
C LYS A 10 18.16 37.10 13.16
N PRO A 11 18.27 38.43 13.11
CA PRO A 11 17.46 39.25 12.22
C PRO A 11 17.68 38.84 10.76
N LEU A 12 16.60 38.78 9.98
CA LEU A 12 16.68 38.46 8.56
C LEU A 12 17.27 39.63 7.78
N SER A 13 18.37 39.39 7.08
CA SER A 13 19.01 40.39 6.20
C SER A 13 18.36 40.50 4.82
N SER A 14 17.36 39.66 4.51
CA SER A 14 16.74 39.60 3.18
C SER A 14 15.57 40.57 3.03
N THR A 15 15.53 41.29 1.91
CA THR A 15 14.43 42.19 1.53
C THR A 15 13.10 41.47 1.28
N SER A 16 13.12 40.15 1.04
CA SER A 16 11.91 39.39 0.70
C SER A 16 11.02 39.14 1.92
N PRO A 17 9.71 39.43 1.84
CA PRO A 17 8.80 39.22 2.95
C PRO A 17 8.47 37.74 3.23
N ARG A 18 8.86 36.83 2.33
CA ARG A 18 8.65 35.38 2.47
C ARG A 18 9.85 34.62 3.04
N ALA A 19 10.96 35.32 3.31
CA ALA A 19 12.14 34.67 3.85
C ALA A 19 11.91 34.21 5.29
N ARG A 20 12.21 32.93 5.56
CA ARG A 20 12.10 32.31 6.90
C ARG A 20 13.46 32.05 7.55
N PHE A 21 14.54 32.10 6.76
CA PHE A 21 15.90 31.77 7.19
C PHE A 21 16.89 32.85 6.74
N CYS A 22 17.90 33.13 7.56
CA CYS A 22 18.91 34.14 7.25
C CYS A 22 19.90 33.71 6.15
N ASN A 23 20.09 32.40 5.94
CA ASN A 23 20.94 31.85 4.90
C ASN A 23 20.57 30.40 4.56
N SER A 24 21.15 29.89 3.47
CA SER A 24 20.99 28.51 3.01
C SER A 24 21.45 27.49 4.06
N THR A 25 22.46 27.80 4.88
CA THR A 25 22.94 26.93 5.96
C THR A 25 21.87 26.68 7.03
N CYS A 26 21.17 27.73 7.47
CA CYS A 26 20.07 27.63 8.43
C CYS A 26 18.86 26.91 7.85
N ARG A 27 18.59 27.10 6.54
CA ARG A 27 17.57 26.34 5.81
C ARG A 27 17.88 24.85 5.82
N SER A 28 19.10 24.47 5.43
CA SER A 28 19.54 23.07 5.41
C SER A 28 19.56 22.46 6.81
N ARG A 29 19.95 23.22 7.85
CA ARG A 29 19.91 22.76 9.24
C ARG A 29 18.48 22.50 9.72
N ALA A 30 17.53 23.39 9.39
CA ALA A 30 16.12 23.20 9.70
C ALA A 30 15.51 21.99 8.98
N HIS A 31 15.92 21.71 7.73
CA HIS A 31 15.49 20.50 7.02
C HIS A 31 16.08 19.21 7.63
N ARG A 32 17.28 19.26 8.21
CA ARG A 32 17.94 18.09 8.84
C ARG A 32 17.44 17.82 10.26
N ALA A 33 17.08 18.85 11.03
CA ALA A 33 16.73 18.74 12.44
C ALA A 33 15.30 18.20 12.72
N GLY A 34 14.70 17.51 11.75
CA GLY A 34 13.28 17.16 11.75
C GLY A 34 12.51 18.27 11.07
N GLY A 35 12.04 17.99 9.85
CA GLY A 35 11.07 18.85 9.18
C GLY A 35 9.98 19.18 10.18
N LEU A 36 9.86 20.47 10.51
CA LEU A 36 8.91 20.93 11.51
C LEU A 36 7.50 20.56 11.05
N ALA A 37 7.02 19.49 11.67
CA ALA A 37 5.66 19.26 12.08
C ALA A 37 4.90 20.57 12.26
N ALA A 38 3.72 20.58 11.65
CA ALA A 38 2.50 21.19 12.13
C ALA A 38 2.57 21.70 13.58
N VAL A 39 2.50 23.03 13.77
CA VAL A 39 1.56 23.82 14.61
C VAL A 39 1.74 25.27 14.11
N GLU A 40 0.76 26.00 13.60
CA GLU A 40 -0.39 26.66 14.25
C GLU A 40 -1.49 26.84 13.18
N SER A 41 -2.67 26.23 13.27
CA SER A 41 -3.77 26.56 14.19
C SER A 41 -4.07 28.06 14.23
N SER A 42 -4.89 28.52 13.27
CA SER A 42 -5.78 29.65 13.49
C SER A 42 -7.20 29.13 13.29
N ALA A 43 -7.97 29.21 14.37
CA ALA A 43 -9.32 28.71 14.49
C ALA A 43 -10.29 29.43 13.54
N GLN A 44 -11.11 28.65 12.84
CA GLN A 44 -12.47 29.06 12.46
C GLN A 44 -13.41 27.92 12.82
N PRO A 45 -14.44 28.14 13.66
CA PRO A 45 -15.46 27.15 13.92
C PRO A 45 -16.52 27.28 12.82
N VAL A 46 -16.60 26.30 11.92
CA VAL A 46 -17.79 26.14 11.05
C VAL A 46 -18.18 24.67 10.95
N ASP A 47 -19.29 24.40 11.63
CA ASP A 47 -20.31 23.37 11.45
C ASP A 47 -19.92 21.88 11.35
N LEU A 48 -20.20 21.18 12.45
CA LEU A 48 -20.59 19.77 12.48
C LEU A 48 -21.98 19.58 11.84
N ALA A 49 -22.08 19.74 10.52
CA ALA A 49 -23.18 19.17 9.76
C ALA A 49 -22.80 19.17 8.27
N THR A 50 -22.86 18.00 7.63
CA THR A 50 -22.80 17.88 6.16
C THR A 50 -21.41 17.93 5.52
N ARG A 51 -20.55 16.97 5.88
CA ARG A 51 -19.74 16.26 4.86
C ARG A 51 -19.78 14.76 5.10
N ARG A 52 -20.94 14.18 4.79
CA ARG A 52 -21.05 12.84 4.22
C ARG A 52 -20.49 12.91 2.79
N ALA A 53 -19.19 13.17 2.66
CA ALA A 53 -18.45 12.98 1.44
C ALA A 53 -17.68 11.68 1.64
N ALA A 54 -17.99 10.69 0.81
CA ALA A 54 -17.28 9.42 0.77
C ALA A 54 -15.77 9.68 0.90
N SER A 55 -15.22 9.30 2.05
CA SER A 55 -13.79 9.18 2.21
C SER A 55 -13.37 8.13 1.21
N ALA A 56 -12.86 8.56 0.04
CA ALA A 56 -12.03 7.71 -0.78
C ALA A 56 -11.04 7.06 0.18
N PRO A 57 -10.96 5.72 0.24
CA PRO A 57 -10.04 5.08 1.16
C PRO A 57 -8.67 5.69 0.89
N ALA A 58 -8.03 6.21 1.94
CA ALA A 58 -6.63 6.61 1.88
C ALA A 58 -5.87 5.51 1.12
N PRO A 59 -4.91 5.83 0.22
CA PRO A 59 -4.26 4.82 -0.58
C PRO A 59 -3.67 3.78 0.37
N ALA A 60 -4.33 2.62 0.42
CA ALA A 60 -3.99 1.59 1.36
C ALA A 60 -2.56 1.16 1.01
N GLY A 61 -1.65 1.22 1.98
CA GLY A 61 -0.25 0.86 1.76
C GLY A 61 -0.12 -0.54 1.19
N ILE A 62 1.03 -0.86 0.60
CA ILE A 62 1.26 -2.14 -0.10
C ILE A 62 0.82 -3.37 0.71
N VAL A 63 1.03 -3.35 2.02
CA VAL A 63 0.59 -4.39 2.97
C VAL A 63 -0.93 -4.58 2.93
N ALA A 64 -1.70 -3.50 3.04
CA ALA A 64 -3.16 -3.56 3.03
C ALA A 64 -3.70 -4.03 1.66
N ALA A 65 -3.04 -3.65 0.55
CA ALA A 65 -3.39 -4.15 -0.77
C ALA A 65 -3.13 -5.67 -0.92
N VAL A 66 -2.04 -6.18 -0.34
CA VAL A 66 -1.73 -7.62 -0.32
C VAL A 66 -2.73 -8.38 0.54
N ILE A 67 -3.04 -7.90 1.76
CA ILE A 67 -4.06 -8.51 2.63
C ILE A 67 -5.41 -8.60 1.91
N ALA A 68 -5.86 -7.51 1.29
CA ALA A 68 -7.14 -7.48 0.58
C ALA A 68 -7.19 -8.55 -0.53
N LYS A 69 -6.14 -8.64 -1.35
CA LYS A 69 -6.06 -9.63 -2.43
C LYS A 69 -6.00 -11.08 -1.93
N LEU A 70 -5.22 -11.34 -0.87
CA LEU A 70 -5.12 -12.68 -0.31
C LEU A 70 -6.42 -13.09 0.40
N THR A 71 -7.12 -12.14 1.03
CA THR A 71 -8.42 -12.38 1.66
C THR A 71 -9.49 -12.69 0.62
N GLU A 72 -9.55 -11.90 -0.47
CA GLU A 72 -10.46 -12.14 -1.60
C GLU A 72 -10.23 -13.52 -2.22
N ALA A 73 -8.98 -13.98 -2.24
CA ALA A 73 -8.59 -15.28 -2.78
C ALA A 73 -8.72 -16.44 -1.79
N ASP A 74 -9.07 -16.20 -0.52
CA ASP A 74 -9.02 -17.18 0.58
C ASP A 74 -7.64 -17.87 0.70
N ARG A 75 -6.58 -17.06 0.60
CA ARG A 75 -5.17 -17.49 0.62
C ARG A 75 -4.36 -16.87 1.75
N LEU A 76 -4.99 -16.09 2.62
CA LEU A 76 -4.28 -15.39 3.69
C LEU A 76 -3.55 -16.38 4.62
N ASP A 77 -4.16 -17.52 4.93
CA ASP A 77 -3.60 -18.50 5.88
C ASP A 77 -2.66 -19.54 5.24
N THR A 78 -2.39 -19.46 3.93
CA THR A 78 -1.42 -20.38 3.30
C THR A 78 0.00 -19.88 3.48
N TRP A 79 0.96 -20.79 3.43
CA TRP A 79 2.38 -20.41 3.58
C TRP A 79 2.83 -19.46 2.46
N GLU A 80 2.30 -19.61 1.24
CA GLU A 80 2.57 -18.70 0.13
C GLU A 80 1.98 -17.30 0.38
N GLY A 81 0.77 -17.24 0.92
CA GLY A 81 0.12 -15.98 1.28
C GLY A 81 0.88 -15.24 2.39
N GLN A 82 1.31 -15.96 3.43
CA GLN A 82 2.12 -15.42 4.52
C GLN A 82 3.49 -14.93 4.01
N ALA A 83 4.16 -15.68 3.13
CA ALA A 83 5.43 -15.24 2.52
C ALA A 83 5.28 -13.94 1.71
N ALA A 84 4.19 -13.80 0.96
CA ALA A 84 3.90 -12.57 0.21
C ALA A 84 3.60 -11.39 1.14
N LEU A 85 2.93 -11.64 2.28
CA LEU A 85 2.64 -10.63 3.29
C LEU A 85 3.91 -10.14 4.00
N ASP A 86 4.78 -11.06 4.42
CA ASP A 86 6.07 -10.74 5.04
C ASP A 86 6.93 -9.85 4.13
N LEU A 87 7.01 -10.19 2.84
CA LEU A 87 7.75 -9.39 1.87
C LEU A 87 7.15 -7.98 1.71
N ALA A 88 5.82 -7.87 1.70
CA ALA A 88 5.15 -6.57 1.64
C ALA A 88 5.41 -5.71 2.89
N GLN A 89 5.49 -6.33 4.08
CA GLN A 89 5.85 -5.66 5.33
C GLN A 89 7.29 -5.15 5.28
N GLN A 90 8.25 -5.98 4.87
CA GLN A 90 9.65 -5.56 4.69
C GLN A 90 9.80 -4.37 3.73
N MET A 91 9.02 -4.38 2.64
CA MET A 91 9.00 -3.27 1.69
C MET A 91 8.40 -1.98 2.26
N ALA A 92 7.44 -2.09 3.20
CA ALA A 92 6.87 -0.95 3.89
C ALA A 92 7.86 -0.36 4.92
N ASP A 93 8.59 -1.24 5.63
CA ASP A 93 9.50 -0.87 6.71
C ASP A 93 10.86 -0.33 6.21
N ALA A 94 11.22 -0.60 4.95
CA ALA A 94 12.45 -0.11 4.32
C ALA A 94 12.22 0.96 3.23
N PRO A 95 11.71 2.17 3.56
CA PRO A 95 11.41 3.21 2.58
C PRO A 95 12.65 3.89 1.98
N ALA A 96 13.84 3.72 2.58
CA ALA A 96 15.09 4.36 2.15
C ALA A 96 15.98 3.46 1.25
N ALA A 97 15.44 2.38 0.69
CA ALA A 97 16.17 1.50 -0.22
C ALA A 97 16.57 2.23 -1.52
N THR A 98 17.67 1.81 -2.13
CA THR A 98 18.05 2.28 -3.47
C THR A 98 16.97 1.92 -4.50
N LEU A 99 16.90 2.66 -5.61
CA LEU A 99 15.91 2.39 -6.66
C LEU A 99 16.05 0.97 -7.25
N SER A 100 17.27 0.44 -7.34
CA SER A 100 17.52 -0.93 -7.80
C SER A 100 17.01 -1.98 -6.81
N ALA A 101 17.24 -1.78 -5.51
CA ALA A 101 16.70 -2.67 -4.47
C ALA A 101 15.16 -2.64 -4.45
N ARG A 102 14.56 -1.46 -4.63
CA ARG A 102 13.10 -1.30 -4.75
C ARG A 102 12.54 -2.03 -5.97
N ALA A 103 13.24 -1.97 -7.10
CA ALA A 103 12.83 -2.69 -8.32
C ALA A 103 12.91 -4.22 -8.14
N ALA A 104 13.96 -4.72 -7.49
CA ALA A 104 14.11 -6.14 -7.16
C ALA A 104 12.98 -6.61 -6.22
N ALA A 105 12.72 -5.89 -5.14
CA ALA A 105 11.63 -6.22 -4.19
C ALA A 105 10.25 -6.20 -4.86
N ASN A 106 10.00 -5.24 -5.76
CA ASN A 106 8.77 -5.22 -6.56
C ASN A 106 8.64 -6.42 -7.51
N LYS A 107 9.75 -6.96 -8.01
CA LYS A 107 9.75 -8.16 -8.84
C LYS A 107 9.45 -9.40 -8.00
N GLU A 108 10.13 -9.53 -6.87
CA GLU A 108 9.94 -10.64 -5.94
C GLU A 108 8.51 -10.68 -5.40
N LEU A 109 7.92 -9.53 -5.04
CA LEU A 109 6.52 -9.46 -4.60
C LEU A 109 5.54 -9.90 -5.68
N ARG A 110 5.81 -9.56 -6.95
CA ARG A 110 4.97 -10.03 -8.06
C ARG A 110 5.05 -11.56 -8.22
N GLU A 111 6.23 -12.14 -8.05
CA GLU A 111 6.44 -13.58 -8.13
C GLU A 111 5.79 -14.31 -6.94
N ALA A 112 5.96 -13.80 -5.72
CA ALA A 112 5.31 -14.35 -4.52
C ALA A 112 3.77 -14.30 -4.62
N MET A 113 3.20 -13.16 -5.05
CA MET A 113 1.76 -13.04 -5.28
C MET A 113 1.26 -13.98 -6.39
N ALA A 114 2.05 -14.19 -7.45
CA ALA A 114 1.68 -15.14 -8.50
C ALA A 114 1.63 -16.59 -7.99
N LEU A 115 2.55 -16.97 -7.10
CA LEU A 115 2.54 -18.28 -6.44
C LEU A 115 1.35 -18.41 -5.47
N ALA A 116 1.11 -17.41 -4.63
CA ALA A 116 0.01 -17.42 -3.66
C ALA A 116 -1.37 -17.48 -4.33
N LEU A 117 -1.53 -16.81 -5.48
CA LEU A 117 -2.76 -16.78 -6.25
C LEU A 117 -2.87 -17.93 -7.27
N LYS A 118 -1.90 -18.84 -7.32
CA LYS A 118 -1.91 -19.93 -8.29
C LYS A 118 -3.13 -20.84 -8.08
N GLY A 119 -3.90 -21.04 -9.14
CA GLY A 119 -5.09 -21.88 -9.11
C GLY A 119 -6.33 -21.21 -8.48
N VAL A 120 -6.24 -19.96 -8.03
CA VAL A 120 -7.40 -19.16 -7.65
C VAL A 120 -8.20 -18.81 -8.90
N GLY A 121 -9.48 -19.16 -8.92
CA GLY A 121 -10.34 -18.98 -10.12
C GLY A 121 -10.04 -19.93 -11.27
N ALA A 122 -9.06 -20.84 -11.15
CA ALA A 122 -8.96 -21.96 -12.06
C ALA A 122 -10.19 -22.83 -11.81
N PRO A 123 -11.07 -23.02 -12.81
CA PRO A 123 -12.22 -23.85 -12.60
C PRO A 123 -11.75 -25.26 -12.27
N THR A 124 -12.03 -25.70 -11.04
CA THR A 124 -12.06 -27.12 -10.68
C THR A 124 -13.02 -27.89 -11.61
N SER A 125 -13.86 -27.15 -12.34
CA SER A 125 -14.83 -27.60 -13.31
C SER A 125 -14.23 -28.46 -14.41
N SER A 126 -13.02 -28.24 -14.93
CA SER A 126 -12.55 -29.08 -16.06
C SER A 126 -12.36 -30.55 -15.67
N VAL A 127 -11.75 -30.83 -14.52
CA VAL A 127 -11.57 -32.21 -14.03
C VAL A 127 -12.87 -32.78 -13.47
N GLN A 128 -13.67 -31.95 -12.80
CA GLN A 128 -14.94 -32.39 -12.22
C GLN A 128 -16.00 -32.65 -13.30
N GLU A 129 -16.08 -31.81 -14.35
CA GLU A 129 -16.92 -31.99 -15.54
C GLU A 129 -16.54 -33.27 -16.29
N ILE A 130 -15.24 -33.56 -16.45
CA ILE A 130 -14.79 -34.82 -17.06
C ILE A 130 -15.23 -36.03 -16.22
N ARG A 131 -15.15 -35.95 -14.89
CA ARG A 131 -15.62 -37.02 -13.99
C ARG A 131 -17.13 -37.19 -14.05
N ASP A 132 -17.88 -36.10 -14.08
CA ASP A 132 -19.35 -36.11 -14.13
C ASP A 132 -19.85 -36.67 -15.48
N GLU A 133 -19.19 -36.31 -16.58
CA GLU A 133 -19.46 -36.85 -17.91
C GLU A 133 -19.16 -38.36 -18.00
N LEU A 134 -18.03 -38.81 -17.44
CA LEU A 134 -17.70 -40.24 -17.38
C LEU A 134 -18.69 -41.02 -16.50
N ALA A 135 -19.13 -40.44 -15.39
CA ALA A 135 -20.14 -41.04 -14.52
C ALA A 135 -21.51 -41.14 -15.23
N ARG A 136 -21.88 -40.12 -16.01
CA ARG A 136 -23.09 -40.12 -16.84
C ARG A 136 -23.06 -41.25 -17.88
N ARG A 137 -21.96 -41.38 -18.63
CA ARG A 137 -21.80 -42.45 -19.63
C ARG A 137 -21.82 -43.86 -19.03
N ARG A 138 -21.30 -44.03 -17.82
CA ARG A 138 -21.37 -45.31 -17.10
C ARG A 138 -22.80 -45.67 -16.72
N ARG A 139 -23.59 -44.70 -16.25
CA ARG A 139 -25.02 -44.88 -15.95
C ARG A 139 -25.82 -45.21 -17.20
N GLU A 140 -25.59 -44.49 -18.29
CA GLU A 140 -26.24 -44.75 -19.59
C GLU A 140 -25.92 -46.15 -20.12
N ARG A 141 -24.66 -46.62 -20.03
CA ARG A 141 -24.28 -47.98 -20.42
C ARG A 141 -24.87 -49.06 -19.50
N ALA A 142 -25.00 -48.78 -18.20
CA ALA A 142 -25.61 -49.71 -17.26
C ALA A 142 -27.14 -49.80 -17.44
N GLN A 143 -27.78 -48.73 -17.90
CA GLN A 143 -29.23 -48.69 -18.16
C GLN A 143 -29.62 -49.14 -19.57
N GLY A 144 -28.71 -49.01 -20.55
CA GLY A 144 -28.89 -49.42 -21.94
C GLY A 144 -28.37 -50.82 -22.27
N ALA A 145 -27.97 -51.62 -21.28
CA ALA A 145 -27.61 -53.03 -21.44
C ALA A 145 -28.85 -53.91 -21.23
N VAL A 146 -29.73 -53.95 -22.24
CA VAL A 146 -30.78 -54.96 -22.45
C VAL A 146 -30.77 -55.35 -23.93
#